data_AF-A0A261S6T3-F1
#
_entry.id   AF-A0A261S6T3-F1
#
_cell.length_a   1.000
_cell.length_b   1.000
_cell.length_c   1.000
_cell.angle_alpha   90.00
_cell.angle_beta   90.00
_cell.angle_gamma   90.00
#
_symmetry.space_group_name_H-M   'P 1'
#
loop_
_entity.id
_entity.type
_entity.pdbx_description
1 polymer ?
#
loop_
_entity_poly.entity_id
_entity_poly.type
_entity_poly.pdbx_seq_one_letter_code
_entity_poly.pdbx_strand_id
1 'polypeptide(L)'
;MTATLLRLDDVIVQDPAGQARRVERYLLASALLTFGSPAFEPASDCLCRVPDGSDTLTWLGADLYRDAAGSPWRAAPAGAARAAQY
;
A
#
# COMPACT_ATOMS: atom_id res chain seq x y z
N MET A 1 9.38 20.99 -5.51
CA MET A 1 9.61 19.92 -6.51
C MET A 1 8.45 18.96 -6.40
N THR A 2 7.67 18.78 -7.46
CA THR A 2 6.55 17.83 -7.47
C THR A 2 7.14 16.43 -7.62
N ALA A 3 7.02 15.58 -6.62
CA ALA A 3 7.44 14.19 -6.75
C ALA A 3 6.55 13.50 -7.80
N THR A 4 7.15 12.94 -8.84
CA THR A 4 6.41 12.15 -9.83
C THR A 4 6.09 10.79 -9.21
N LEU A 5 4.79 10.47 -9.16
CA LEU A 5 4.28 9.19 -8.65
C LEU A 5 3.87 8.30 -9.82
N LEU A 6 4.30 7.05 -9.79
CA LEU A 6 3.90 6.02 -10.75
C LEU A 6 3.01 5.01 -10.04
N ARG A 7 1.84 4.73 -10.61
CA ARG A 7 0.94 3.72 -10.06
C ARG A 7 1.59 2.35 -10.18
N LEU A 8 1.77 1.67 -9.05
CA LEU A 8 2.33 0.32 -8.99
C LEU A 8 1.21 -0.70 -9.15
N ASP A 9 0.29 -0.76 -8.19
CA ASP A 9 -0.82 -1.71 -8.16
C ASP A 9 -1.87 -1.32 -7.11
N ASP A 10 -2.85 -2.20 -6.93
CA ASP A 10 -3.97 -2.05 -6.02
C ASP A 10 -4.06 -3.30 -5.14
N VAL A 11 -4.21 -3.08 -3.84
CA VAL A 11 -4.38 -4.16 -2.86
C VAL A 11 -5.65 -3.96 -2.06
N ILE A 12 -6.22 -5.07 -1.61
CA ILE A 12 -7.25 -5.04 -0.56
C ILE A 12 -6.55 -5.25 0.77
N VAL A 13 -6.70 -4.29 1.67
CA VAL A 13 -6.22 -4.36 3.04
C VAL A 13 -7.38 -4.42 4.00
N GLN A 14 -7.19 -5.05 5.15
CA GLN A 14 -8.11 -5.03 6.25
C GLN A 14 -7.67 -3.93 7.23
N ASP A 15 -8.60 -3.03 7.55
CA ASP A 15 -8.39 -1.98 8.53
C ASP A 15 -8.44 -2.54 9.97
N PRO A 16 -8.02 -1.77 10.99
CA PRO A 16 -8.04 -2.20 12.39
C PRO A 16 -9.45 -2.55 12.91
N ALA A 17 -10.50 -2.03 12.27
CA ALA A 17 -11.89 -2.35 12.56
C ALA A 17 -12.37 -3.62 11.82
N GLY A 18 -11.51 -4.28 11.05
CA GLY A 18 -11.79 -5.50 10.32
C GLY A 18 -12.43 -5.29 8.95
N GLN A 19 -12.59 -4.05 8.47
CA GLN A 19 -13.21 -3.76 7.17
C GLN A 19 -12.20 -3.87 6.04
N ALA A 20 -12.63 -4.43 4.91
CA ALA A 20 -11.84 -4.47 3.69
C ALA A 20 -11.84 -3.09 3.00
N ARG A 21 -10.66 -2.57 2.70
CA ARG A 21 -10.43 -1.29 2.03
C ARG A 21 -9.52 -1.51 0.83
N ARG A 22 -9.85 -0.88 -0.30
CA ARG A 22 -8.93 -0.80 -1.44
C ARG A 22 -7.86 0.23 -1.11
N VAL A 23 -6.61 -0.13 -1.35
CA VAL A 23 -5.45 0.76 -1.20
C VAL A 23 -4.67 0.79 -2.49
N GLU A 24 -4.42 2.01 -2.94
CA GLU A 24 -3.65 2.33 -4.12
C GLU A 24 -2.18 2.46 -3.75
N ARG A 25 -1.29 1.72 -4.42
CA ARG A 25 0.16 1.83 -4.21
C ARG A 25 0.82 2.62 -5.34
N TYR A 26 1.66 3.57 -4.98
CA TYR A 26 2.43 4.38 -5.90
C TYR A 26 3.91 4.30 -5.59
N LEU A 27 4.73 4.10 -6.60
CA LEU A 27 6.18 4.24 -6.54
C LEU A 27 6.57 5.70 -6.73
N LEU A 28 7.52 6.16 -5.93
CA LEU A 28 8.24 7.40 -6.21
C LEU A 28 9.15 7.17 -7.42
N ALA A 29 9.19 8.11 -8.36
CA ALA A 29 10.02 7.97 -9.56
C ALA A 29 11.51 7.77 -9.24
N SER A 30 12.00 8.32 -8.13
CA SER A 30 13.37 8.12 -7.64
C SER A 30 13.67 6.67 -7.26
N ALA A 31 12.65 5.88 -6.89
CA ALA A 31 12.78 4.50 -6.46
C ALA A 31 12.66 3.47 -7.60
N LEU A 32 12.38 3.92 -8.83
CA LEU A 32 12.24 3.02 -9.99
C LEU A 32 13.46 2.16 -10.22
N LEU A 33 14.65 2.73 -10.05
CA LEU A 33 15.91 2.05 -10.31
C LEU A 33 16.26 1.01 -9.25
N THR A 34 15.66 1.09 -8.06
CA THR A 34 15.90 0.19 -6.95
C THR A 34 14.76 -0.80 -6.73
N PHE A 35 13.59 -0.60 -7.35
CA PHE A 35 12.43 -1.46 -7.19
C PHE A 35 12.74 -2.94 -7.47
N GLY A 36 12.41 -3.81 -6.52
CA GLY A 36 12.72 -5.25 -6.59
C GLY A 36 14.15 -5.62 -6.20
N SER A 37 15.00 -4.66 -5.84
CA SER A 37 16.34 -4.90 -5.31
C SER A 37 16.36 -4.85 -3.77
N PRO A 38 17.43 -5.34 -3.12
CA PRO A 38 17.60 -5.23 -1.67
C PRO A 38 17.69 -3.79 -1.14
N ALA A 39 17.94 -2.81 -2.01
CA ALA A 39 18.01 -1.40 -1.62
C ALA A 39 16.65 -0.69 -1.63
N PHE A 40 15.59 -1.39 -2.05
CA PHE A 40 14.23 -0.85 -2.05
C PHE A 40 13.63 -0.85 -0.66
N GLU A 41 13.20 0.32 -0.20
CA GLU A 41 12.61 0.52 1.12
C GLU A 41 11.14 0.97 0.95
N PRO A 42 10.16 0.04 0.98
CA PRO A 42 8.75 0.34 0.72
C PRO A 42 8.20 1.54 1.49
N ALA A 43 8.64 1.71 2.74
CA ALA A 43 8.17 2.77 3.61
C ALA A 43 8.63 4.18 3.18
N SER A 44 9.75 4.26 2.46
CA SER A 44 10.34 5.51 1.98
C SER A 44 10.13 5.71 0.48
N ASP A 45 10.00 4.62 -0.27
CA ASP A 45 9.97 4.59 -1.73
C ASP A 45 8.57 4.50 -2.32
N CYS A 46 7.57 4.13 -1.51
CA CYS A 46 6.17 4.06 -1.92
C CYS A 46 5.27 5.00 -1.12
N LEU A 47 4.22 5.46 -1.79
CA LEU A 47 3.08 6.15 -1.21
C LEU A 47 1.84 5.28 -1.37
N CYS A 48 1.10 5.07 -0.28
CA CYS A 48 -0.14 4.31 -0.31
C CYS A 48 -1.30 5.20 0.15
N ARG A 49 -2.44 5.11 -0.54
CA ARG A 49 -3.64 5.88 -0.17
C ARG A 49 -4.91 5.08 -0.39
N VAL A 50 -5.93 5.39 0.42
CA VAL A 50 -7.29 4.91 0.17
C VAL A 50 -7.91 5.82 -0.92
N PRO A 51 -8.59 5.28 -1.95
CA PRO A 51 -9.13 6.07 -3.06
C PRO A 51 -10.16 7.13 -2.65
N ASP A 52 -10.86 6.92 -1.53
CA ASP A 52 -11.81 7.88 -0.95
C ASP A 52 -11.12 9.07 -0.27
N GLY A 53 -9.79 9.05 -0.19
CA GLY A 53 -8.97 10.08 0.44
C GLY A 53 -9.02 10.07 1.96
N SER A 54 -9.62 9.04 2.59
CA SER A 54 -9.77 8.98 4.04
C SER A 54 -8.42 8.85 4.75
N ASP A 55 -7.49 8.09 4.16
CA ASP A 55 -6.24 7.70 4.79
C ASP A 55 -5.06 7.64 3.81
N THR A 56 -3.91 8.05 4.32
CA THR A 56 -2.60 7.74 3.74
C THR A 56 -1.96 6.65 4.59
N LEU A 57 -1.49 5.59 3.95
CA LEU A 57 -0.85 4.47 4.61
C LEU A 57 0.63 4.43 4.25
N THR A 58 1.45 3.96 5.20
CA THR A 58 2.82 3.56 4.94
C THR A 58 2.84 2.05 4.69
N TRP A 59 3.33 1.63 3.53
CA TRP A 59 3.59 0.21 3.27
C TRP A 59 4.92 -0.18 3.90
N LEU A 60 4.91 -1.14 4.82
CA LEU A 60 6.09 -1.58 5.55
C LEU A 60 6.78 -2.79 4.88
N GLY A 61 6.31 -3.19 3.70
CA GLY A 61 6.72 -4.40 3.01
C GLY A 61 5.75 -5.56 3.20
N ALA A 62 5.85 -6.56 2.32
CA ALA A 62 4.95 -7.72 2.27
C ALA A 62 3.47 -7.31 2.35
N ASP A 63 2.73 -7.86 3.31
CA ASP A 63 1.31 -7.62 3.57
C ASP A 63 1.06 -6.55 4.65
N LEU A 64 2.08 -5.87 5.18
CA LEU A 64 1.93 -4.98 6.34
C LEU A 64 1.87 -3.50 5.96
N TYR A 65 0.90 -2.80 6.55
CA TYR A 65 0.66 -1.38 6.37
C TYR A 65 0.43 -0.69 7.71
N ARG A 66 0.61 0.63 7.75
CA ARG A 66 0.36 1.44 8.94
C ARG A 66 -0.28 2.77 8.58
N ASP A 67 -1.28 3.19 9.33
CA ASP A 67 -1.87 4.52 9.18
C ASP A 67 -1.05 5.61 9.92
N ALA A 68 -1.51 6.86 9.82
CA ALA A 68 -0.87 8.00 10.49
C ALA A 68 -0.93 7.91 12.03
N ALA A 69 -1.92 7.19 12.59
CA ALA A 69 -2.03 6.95 14.03
C ALA A 69 -1.13 5.81 14.52
N GLY A 70 -0.48 5.08 13.60
CA GLY A 70 0.38 3.96 13.92
C GLY A 70 -0.36 2.62 13.98
N SER A 71 -1.66 2.57 13.66
CA SER A 71 -2.43 1.34 13.72
C SER A 71 -2.00 0.40 12.58
N PRO A 72 -1.91 -0.92 12.83
CA PRO A 72 -1.53 -1.88 11.81
C PRO A 72 -2.71 -2.23 10.90
N TRP A 73 -2.44 -2.30 9.61
CA TRP A 73 -3.35 -2.74 8.56
C TRP A 73 -2.70 -3.90 7.80
N ARG A 74 -3.49 -4.83 7.27
CA ARG A 74 -2.94 -6.05 6.61
C ARG A 74 -3.55 -6.29 5.26
N ALA A 75 -2.75 -6.52 4.22
CA ALA A 75 -3.25 -7.00 2.95
C ALA A 75 -3.91 -8.38 3.12
N ALA A 76 -5.07 -8.56 2.49
CA ALA A 76 -5.64 -9.88 2.34
C ALA A 76 -4.66 -10.76 1.55
N PRO A 77 -4.47 -12.04 1.91
CA PRO A 77 -3.62 -12.94 1.14
C PRO A 77 -4.13 -12.97 -0.32
N ALA A 78 -3.21 -13.08 -1.28
CA ALA A 78 -3.51 -12.95 -2.72
C ALA A 78 -4.60 -13.93 -3.25
N GLY A 79 -4.99 -14.95 -2.47
CA GLY A 79 -6.11 -15.85 -2.76
C GLY A 79 -7.48 -15.44 -2.17
N ALA A 80 -7.53 -14.54 -1.17
CA ALA A 80 -8.77 -14.16 -0.49
C ALA A 80 -9.57 -13.08 -1.25
N ALA A 81 -8.93 -12.26 -2.08
CA ALA A 81 -9.62 -11.24 -2.89
C ALA A 81 -10.58 -11.86 -3.93
N ARG A 82 -10.37 -13.14 -4.32
CA ARG A 82 -11.30 -13.90 -5.16
C ARG A 82 -12.52 -14.43 -4.41
N ALA A 83 -12.56 -14.39 -3.08
CA ALA A 83 -13.67 -14.93 -2.31
C ALA A 83 -14.83 -13.94 -2.09
N ALA A 84 -14.60 -12.64 -2.30
CA ALA A 84 -15.58 -11.58 -2.05
C ALA A 84 -16.34 -11.13 -3.32
N GLN A 85 -16.25 -11.89 -4.41
CA GLN A 85 -16.97 -11.65 -5.67
C GLN A 85 -17.98 -12.77 -5.94
N TYR A 86 -18.90 -13.05 -5.00
CA TYR A 86 -20.08 -13.88 -5.27
C TYR A 86 -21.28 -13.32 -4.49
#